data_AF-A0A7R9Z748-F1
#
_entry.id   AF-A0A7R9Z748-F1
#
_cell.length_a   1.000
_cell.length_b   1.000
_cell.length_c   1.000
_cell.angle_alpha   90.00
_cell.angle_beta   90.00
_cell.angle_gamma   90.00
#
_symmetry.space_group_name_H-M   'P 1'
#
loop_
_entity.id
_entity.type
_entity.pdbx_description
1 polymer ?
#
loop_
_entity_poly.entity_id
_entity_poly.type
_entity_poly.pdbx_seq_one_letter_code
_entity_poly.pdbx_strand_id
1 'polypeptide(L)'
;MKLSAALIVLASAGAASAFAPSRAFAPSRSSMALNAEEILSKQTGQSALDPAVISRYESLTFPEEKILAEYVWVDAVGNTRSKTRTLAASKASSVADLPSWNFDGSSTDQAPGDDSEVILKPQRIFKDPFRPRTDGADNILVMCDTYTPAGEPLP
;
A
#
# COMPACT_ATOMS: atom_id res chain seq x y z
N MET A 1 -46.03 -61.85 -44.44
CA MET A 1 -44.92 -62.26 -45.35
C MET A 1 -43.67 -61.45 -45.01
N LYS A 2 -42.55 -62.16 -44.77
CA LYS A 2 -41.14 -61.71 -44.80
C LYS A 2 -40.55 -60.86 -43.63
N LEU A 3 -39.97 -61.60 -42.66
CA LEU A 3 -38.62 -61.59 -42.05
C LEU A 3 -37.66 -60.37 -42.06
N SER A 4 -36.84 -60.36 -40.97
CA SER A 4 -35.48 -59.81 -40.72
C SER A 4 -35.38 -58.44 -40.03
N ALA A 5 -34.49 -58.16 -39.06
CA ALA A 5 -33.32 -58.87 -38.52
C ALA A 5 -33.02 -58.46 -37.04
N ALA A 6 -32.18 -59.26 -36.39
CA ALA A 6 -31.77 -59.21 -34.99
C ALA A 6 -30.63 -58.20 -34.67
N LEU A 7 -30.50 -57.81 -33.41
CA LEU A 7 -29.22 -57.46 -32.80
C LEU A 7 -29.08 -58.21 -31.46
N ILE A 8 -27.94 -58.86 -31.30
CA ILE A 8 -27.60 -59.91 -30.35
C ILE A 8 -26.41 -59.42 -29.51
N VAL A 9 -26.55 -59.49 -28.17
CA VAL A 9 -25.61 -60.09 -27.19
C VAL A 9 -24.28 -59.32 -26.99
N LEU A 10 -23.61 -59.21 -25.83
CA LEU A 10 -23.37 -60.08 -24.68
C LEU A 10 -22.71 -59.24 -23.57
N ALA A 11 -23.08 -59.45 -22.30
CA ALA A 11 -22.29 -58.98 -21.17
C ALA A 11 -21.18 -60.00 -20.86
N SER A 12 -19.91 -59.57 -20.84
CA SER A 12 -18.77 -60.40 -20.43
C SER A 12 -18.27 -59.97 -19.05
N ALA A 13 -18.17 -60.96 -18.15
CA ALA A 13 -17.52 -60.86 -16.86
C ALA A 13 -16.00 -60.96 -17.00
N GLY A 14 -15.23 -60.19 -16.21
CA GLY A 14 -13.78 -60.18 -16.23
C GLY A 14 -13.14 -59.96 -14.85
N ALA A 15 -12.53 -61.04 -14.35
CA ALA A 15 -11.53 -61.23 -13.28
C ALA A 15 -11.18 -60.10 -12.27
N ALA A 16 -11.36 -60.42 -10.99
CA ALA A 16 -10.71 -59.73 -9.87
C ALA A 16 -9.24 -60.17 -9.75
N SER A 17 -8.31 -59.21 -9.75
CA SER A 17 -6.91 -59.43 -9.39
C SER A 17 -6.64 -58.75 -8.05
N ALA A 18 -6.28 -59.55 -7.04
CA ALA A 18 -5.93 -59.08 -5.70
C ALA A 18 -4.53 -58.45 -5.74
N PHE A 19 -4.46 -57.14 -5.50
CA PHE A 19 -3.21 -56.40 -5.41
C PHE A 19 -2.69 -56.46 -3.97
N ALA A 20 -1.61 -57.20 -3.72
CA ALA A 20 -0.91 -57.18 -2.43
C ALA A 20 0.05 -55.97 -2.39
N PRO A 21 0.14 -55.23 -1.27
CA PRO A 21 1.01 -54.06 -1.20
C PRO A 21 2.48 -54.50 -1.05
N SER A 22 3.32 -54.10 -1.99
CA SER A 22 4.77 -54.19 -1.87
C SER A 22 5.26 -53.31 -0.72
N ARG A 23 6.15 -53.85 0.11
CA ARG A 23 6.84 -53.18 1.23
C ARG A 23 7.22 -51.72 0.89
N ALA A 24 6.75 -50.80 1.73
CA ALA A 24 7.05 -49.38 1.63
C ALA A 24 8.57 -49.13 1.67
N PHE A 25 9.11 -48.56 0.60
CA PHE A 25 10.42 -47.92 0.60
C PHE A 25 10.26 -46.63 1.41
N ALA A 26 10.84 -46.55 2.61
CA ALA A 26 10.79 -45.33 3.42
C ALA A 26 11.75 -44.29 2.82
N PRO A 27 11.29 -43.14 2.31
CA PRO A 27 12.20 -42.05 2.01
C PRO A 27 12.68 -41.47 3.35
N SER A 28 13.99 -41.51 3.58
CA SER A 28 14.64 -40.60 4.53
C SER A 28 14.44 -39.17 3.99
N ARG A 29 13.32 -38.54 4.36
CA ARG A 29 13.18 -37.10 4.21
C ARG A 29 14.06 -36.49 5.30
N SER A 30 15.26 -36.10 4.90
CA SER A 30 15.99 -35.08 5.64
C SER A 30 15.05 -33.87 5.71
N SER A 31 14.41 -33.67 6.85
CA SER A 31 13.70 -32.42 7.10
C SER A 31 14.79 -31.37 7.13
N MET A 32 14.97 -30.66 6.02
CA MET A 32 15.33 -29.27 6.16
C MET A 32 14.14 -28.66 6.90
N ALA A 33 14.22 -28.67 8.22
CA ALA A 33 13.54 -27.68 9.02
C ALA A 33 14.14 -26.37 8.51
N LEU A 34 13.51 -25.81 7.47
CA LEU A 34 13.52 -24.38 7.29
C LEU A 34 13.08 -23.89 8.66
N ASN A 35 13.99 -23.25 9.40
CA ASN A 35 13.66 -22.51 10.60
C ASN A 35 12.66 -21.44 10.16
N ALA A 36 11.40 -21.85 10.08
CA ALA A 36 10.29 -20.98 9.75
C ALA A 36 10.21 -19.90 10.82
N GLU A 37 10.65 -20.17 12.06
CA GLU A 37 10.79 -19.14 13.09
C GLU A 37 11.79 -18.03 12.72
N GLU A 38 12.90 -18.32 12.05
CA GLU A 38 13.90 -17.31 11.68
C GLU A 38 13.39 -16.42 10.54
N ILE A 39 12.65 -17.00 9.58
CA ILE A 39 12.03 -16.28 8.45
C ILE A 39 10.71 -15.58 8.87
N LEU A 40 9.94 -16.14 9.81
CA LEU A 40 8.71 -15.54 10.38
C LEU A 40 8.99 -14.57 11.52
N SER A 41 10.23 -14.44 12.01
CA SER A 41 10.59 -13.39 12.98
C SER A 41 10.71 -12.00 12.36
N LYS A 42 10.45 -11.83 11.06
CA LYS A 42 10.08 -10.52 10.53
C LYS A 42 8.76 -10.09 11.21
N GLN A 43 8.88 -9.48 12.38
CA GLN A 43 7.87 -8.61 12.94
C GLN A 43 7.64 -7.48 11.94
N THR A 44 6.79 -7.74 10.94
CA THR A 44 6.21 -6.69 10.13
C THR A 44 5.44 -5.78 11.09
N GLY A 45 6.02 -4.62 11.40
CA GLY A 45 5.47 -3.67 12.37
C GLY A 45 6.48 -3.12 13.38
N GLN A 46 7.66 -3.72 13.54
CA GLN A 46 8.76 -3.09 14.27
C GLN A 46 9.87 -2.73 13.29
N SER A 47 10.13 -1.44 13.17
CA SER A 47 11.28 -0.92 12.44
C SER A 47 12.56 -1.58 12.99
N ALA A 48 13.51 -1.91 12.11
CA ALA A 48 14.84 -2.36 12.52
C ALA A 48 15.64 -1.25 13.25
N LEU A 49 15.12 -0.03 13.25
CA LEU A 49 15.67 1.12 13.97
C LEU A 49 15.20 1.12 15.42
N ASP A 50 16.07 1.58 16.31
CA ASP A 50 15.77 1.76 17.73
C ASP A 50 14.68 2.86 17.93
N PRO A 51 13.49 2.51 18.44
CA PRO A 51 12.43 3.48 18.71
C PRO A 51 12.83 4.57 19.70
N ALA A 52 13.75 4.30 20.64
CA ALA A 52 14.18 5.27 21.63
C ALA A 52 14.90 6.46 20.98
N VAL A 53 15.64 6.21 19.90
CA VAL A 53 16.30 7.27 19.11
C VAL A 53 15.24 8.14 18.43
N ILE A 54 14.19 7.53 17.86
CA ILE A 54 13.09 8.25 17.21
C ILE A 54 12.34 9.12 18.23
N SER A 55 11.92 8.54 19.37
CA SER A 55 11.24 9.26 20.45
C SER A 55 12.05 10.45 20.99
N ARG A 56 13.38 10.34 21.01
CA ARG A 56 14.25 11.46 21.41
C ARG A 56 14.14 12.65 20.47
N TYR A 57 14.01 12.45 19.17
CA TYR A 57 13.85 13.55 18.22
C TYR A 57 12.39 14.05 18.15
N GLU A 58 11.41 13.16 18.30
CA GLU A 58 9.99 13.54 18.36
C GLU A 58 9.64 14.38 19.59
N SER A 59 10.36 14.19 20.70
CA SER A 59 10.19 14.98 21.92
C SER A 59 10.86 16.36 21.90
N LEU A 60 11.56 16.71 20.81
CA LEU A 60 12.12 18.05 20.66
C LEU A 60 11.00 19.09 20.58
N THR A 61 11.25 20.24 21.20
CA THR A 61 10.30 21.35 21.17
C THR A 61 10.21 21.93 19.76
N PHE A 62 8.97 22.12 19.30
CA PHE A 62 8.70 22.79 18.05
C PHE A 62 8.73 24.31 18.25
N PRO A 63 9.10 25.10 17.23
CA PRO A 63 8.82 26.52 17.23
C PRO A 63 7.30 26.76 17.29
N GLU A 64 6.84 27.61 18.20
CA GLU A 64 5.41 27.89 18.42
C GLU A 64 4.72 28.46 17.16
N GLU A 65 5.44 29.31 16.42
CA GLU A 65 4.91 30.02 15.24
C GLU A 65 4.85 29.17 13.96
N LYS A 66 5.32 27.92 14.00
CA LYS A 66 5.45 27.06 12.82
C LYS A 66 4.82 25.69 13.04
N ILE A 67 4.21 25.17 11.98
CA ILE A 67 3.64 23.83 11.94
C ILE A 67 4.17 23.05 10.74
N LEU A 68 4.03 21.73 10.79
CA LEU A 68 4.22 20.85 9.65
C LEU A 68 2.86 20.56 9.01
N ALA A 69 2.79 20.74 7.70
CA ALA A 69 1.63 20.40 6.89
C ALA A 69 2.01 19.33 5.87
N GLU A 70 1.43 18.15 6.03
CA GLU A 70 1.57 17.01 5.11
C GLU A 70 0.54 17.14 3.99
N TYR A 71 1.00 17.43 2.78
CA TYR A 71 0.11 17.50 1.62
C TYR A 71 0.00 16.10 1.05
N VAL A 72 -1.23 15.60 0.93
CA VAL A 72 -1.55 14.24 0.50
C VAL A 72 -2.37 14.31 -0.77
N TRP A 73 -2.04 13.48 -1.77
CA TRP A 73 -2.77 13.38 -3.03
C TRP A 73 -2.74 11.96 -3.58
N VAL A 74 -3.51 11.73 -4.64
CA VAL A 74 -3.61 10.45 -5.34
C VAL A 74 -2.79 10.52 -6.64
N ASP A 75 -1.99 9.49 -6.91
CA ASP A 75 -1.23 9.37 -8.16
C ASP A 75 -2.05 8.73 -9.30
N ALA A 76 -1.48 8.61 -10.50
CA ALA A 76 -2.19 8.13 -11.69
C ALA A 76 -2.75 6.69 -11.57
N VAL A 77 -2.23 5.88 -10.65
CA VAL A 77 -2.66 4.49 -10.44
C VAL A 77 -3.54 4.33 -9.19
N GLY A 78 -3.88 5.42 -8.51
CA GLY A 78 -4.74 5.40 -7.33
C GLY A 78 -4.01 5.21 -6.00
N ASN A 79 -2.68 5.27 -5.97
CA ASN A 79 -1.92 5.21 -4.71
C ASN A 79 -1.83 6.59 -4.05
N THR A 80 -1.66 6.59 -2.74
CA THR A 80 -1.43 7.82 -1.97
C THR A 80 0.03 8.25 -2.04
N ARG A 81 0.25 9.53 -2.34
CA ARG A 81 1.55 10.21 -2.24
C ARG A 81 1.45 11.35 -1.24
N SER A 82 2.57 11.70 -0.62
CA SER A 82 2.59 12.85 0.28
C SER A 82 3.96 13.50 0.36
N LYS A 83 3.96 14.76 0.80
CA LYS A 83 5.17 15.46 1.24
C LYS A 83 4.86 16.56 2.23
N THR A 84 5.81 16.85 3.11
CA THR A 84 5.66 17.83 4.18
C THR A 84 6.24 19.19 3.80
N ARG A 85 5.54 20.28 4.14
CA ARG A 85 6.11 21.63 4.23
C ARG A 85 5.94 22.22 5.62
N THR A 86 6.83 23.16 5.95
CA THR A 86 6.65 24.04 7.10
C THR A 86 5.77 25.24 6.73
N LEU A 87 4.79 25.55 7.56
CA LEU A 87 3.91 26.72 7.44
C LEU A 87 3.92 27.54 8.73
N ALA A 88 3.52 28.80 8.64
CA ALA A 88 3.18 29.58 9.83
C ALA A 88 1.90 29.00 10.46
N ALA A 89 1.85 28.90 11.78
CA ALA A 89 0.71 28.34 12.51
C ALA A 89 -0.61 29.04 12.17
N SER A 90 -0.56 30.35 11.92
CA SER A 90 -1.71 31.18 11.52
C SER A 90 -2.39 30.76 10.22
N LYS A 91 -1.77 29.93 9.38
CA LYS A 91 -2.34 29.47 8.11
C LYS A 91 -3.18 28.20 8.21
N ALA A 92 -3.17 27.50 9.35
CA ALA A 92 -3.89 26.23 9.49
C ALA A 92 -5.39 26.37 9.80
N SER A 93 -5.89 27.59 9.97
CA SER A 93 -7.29 27.85 10.32
C SER A 93 -8.26 27.47 9.21
N SER A 94 -7.89 27.69 7.94
CA SER A 94 -8.76 27.44 6.81
C SER A 94 -8.00 26.91 5.60
N VAL A 95 -8.70 26.14 4.77
CA VAL A 95 -8.15 25.61 3.53
C VAL A 95 -7.77 26.73 2.55
N ALA A 96 -8.50 27.85 2.58
CA ALA A 96 -8.23 29.00 1.70
C ALA A 96 -6.92 29.72 2.04
N ASP A 97 -6.45 29.62 3.29
CA ASP A 97 -5.19 30.22 3.74
C ASP A 97 -3.97 29.36 3.36
N LEU A 98 -4.21 28.10 2.99
CA LEU A 98 -3.16 27.16 2.62
C LEU A 98 -2.64 27.48 1.21
N PRO A 99 -1.31 27.62 1.04
CA PRO A 99 -0.73 27.86 -0.27
C PRO A 99 -0.87 26.63 -1.16
N SER A 100 -1.24 26.84 -2.43
CA SER A 100 -1.00 25.83 -3.46
C SER A 100 0.46 25.41 -3.48
N TRP A 101 0.69 24.18 -3.90
CA TRP A 101 2.02 23.64 -4.07
C TRP A 101 2.10 22.88 -5.38
N ASN A 102 3.23 22.29 -5.67
CA ASN A 102 3.47 21.57 -6.91
C ASN A 102 4.29 20.30 -6.61
N PHE A 103 4.33 19.35 -7.51
CA PHE A 103 5.27 18.24 -7.50
C PHE A 103 5.63 17.83 -8.93
N ASP A 104 6.63 16.95 -9.04
CA ASP A 104 7.03 16.36 -10.32
C ASP A 104 6.12 15.17 -10.66
N GLY A 105 5.17 15.41 -11.57
CA GLY A 105 4.19 14.44 -12.05
C GLY A 105 4.79 13.33 -12.92
N SER A 106 6.00 13.50 -13.45
CA SER A 106 6.66 12.43 -14.22
C SER A 106 7.04 11.23 -13.34
N SER A 107 7.27 11.46 -12.04
CA SER A 107 7.54 10.43 -11.04
C SER A 107 6.27 9.74 -10.48
N THR A 108 5.10 10.15 -10.97
CA THR A 108 3.79 9.65 -10.55
C THR A 108 2.88 9.29 -11.73
N ASP A 109 3.44 9.25 -12.94
CA ASP A 109 2.73 9.00 -14.22
C ASP A 109 1.57 9.99 -14.50
N GLN A 110 1.67 11.22 -13.97
CA GLN A 110 0.65 12.27 -14.09
C GLN A 110 1.02 13.39 -15.08
N ALA A 111 2.27 13.44 -15.53
CA ALA A 111 2.76 14.43 -16.47
C ALA A 111 3.96 13.87 -17.27
N PRO A 112 4.22 14.33 -18.51
CA PRO A 112 5.41 13.95 -19.25
C PRO A 112 6.68 14.57 -18.62
N GLY A 113 7.85 14.08 -19.03
CA GLY A 113 9.12 14.52 -18.42
C GLY A 113 9.59 15.93 -18.81
N ASP A 114 9.10 16.49 -19.92
CA ASP A 114 9.45 17.82 -20.44
C ASP A 114 8.56 18.94 -19.92
N ASP A 115 7.33 18.62 -19.48
CA ASP A 115 6.41 19.50 -18.76
C ASP A 115 5.80 18.74 -17.58
N SER A 116 6.60 18.55 -16.53
CA SER A 116 6.29 17.61 -15.46
C SER A 116 5.60 18.24 -14.25
N GLU A 117 5.34 19.54 -14.25
CA GLU A 117 4.78 20.22 -13.09
C GLU A 117 3.29 19.92 -12.92
N VAL A 118 2.92 19.41 -11.74
CA VAL A 118 1.53 19.21 -11.34
C VAL A 118 1.25 20.03 -10.08
N ILE A 119 0.13 20.75 -10.08
CA ILE A 119 -0.29 21.66 -9.01
C ILE A 119 -1.18 20.93 -8.01
N LEU A 120 -0.84 21.06 -6.72
CA LEU A 120 -1.64 20.64 -5.58
C LEU A 120 -2.52 21.81 -5.11
N LYS A 121 -3.84 21.60 -5.13
CA LYS A 121 -4.81 22.52 -4.54
C LYS A 121 -5.37 21.93 -3.24
N PRO A 122 -5.15 22.58 -2.08
CA PRO A 122 -5.72 22.15 -0.81
C PRO A 122 -7.25 22.08 -0.86
N GLN A 123 -7.84 21.01 -0.32
CA GLN A 123 -9.30 20.84 -0.23
C GLN A 123 -9.80 20.61 1.18
N ARG A 124 -9.04 19.87 2.01
CA ARG A 124 -9.49 19.52 3.36
C ARG A 124 -8.32 19.39 4.32
N ILE A 125 -8.51 19.92 5.53
CA ILE A 125 -7.56 19.84 6.64
C ILE A 125 -8.03 18.80 7.65
N PHE A 126 -7.09 18.01 8.16
CA PHE A 126 -7.24 17.12 9.30
C PHE A 126 -6.06 17.33 10.27
N LYS A 127 -6.24 16.97 11.54
CA LYS A 127 -5.11 16.93 12.49
C LYS A 127 -4.18 15.77 12.13
N ASP A 128 -2.87 15.99 12.19
CA ASP A 128 -1.85 14.97 11.94
C ASP A 128 -1.67 14.09 13.20
N PRO A 129 -2.10 12.82 13.18
CA PRO A 129 -1.98 11.94 14.34
C PRO A 129 -0.56 11.37 14.50
N PHE A 130 0.30 11.51 13.49
CA PHE A 130 1.64 10.92 13.46
C PHE A 130 2.69 11.87 14.03
N ARG A 131 2.42 13.18 14.04
CA ARG A 131 3.31 14.21 14.57
C ARG A 131 2.60 15.03 15.65
N PRO A 132 2.23 14.41 16.79
CA PRO A 132 1.52 15.10 17.85
C PRO A 132 2.39 16.21 18.44
N ARG A 133 1.73 17.27 18.93
CA ARG A 133 2.38 18.34 19.69
C ARG A 133 1.76 18.45 21.06
N THR A 134 2.54 18.96 22.00
CA THR A 134 2.14 19.15 23.41
C THR A 134 1.88 20.61 23.77
N ASP A 135 2.19 21.55 22.87
CA ASP A 135 2.10 23.00 23.05
C ASP A 135 0.72 23.58 22.67
N GLY A 136 -0.24 22.73 22.30
CA GLY A 136 -1.61 23.13 21.95
C GLY A 136 -1.79 23.56 20.49
N ALA A 137 -0.72 23.65 19.70
CA ALA A 137 -0.81 23.73 18.25
C ALA A 137 -0.97 22.33 17.63
N ASP A 138 -1.55 22.23 16.44
CA ASP A 138 -1.67 20.95 15.73
C ASP A 138 -0.90 21.00 14.40
N ASN A 139 -0.06 19.99 14.16
CA ASN A 139 0.37 19.69 12.80
C ASN A 139 -0.82 19.17 11.99
N ILE A 140 -0.78 19.33 10.66
CA ILE A 140 -1.95 19.07 9.82
C ILE A 140 -1.67 18.13 8.65
N LEU A 141 -2.67 17.34 8.29
CA LEU A 141 -2.77 16.65 7.01
C LEU A 141 -3.68 17.46 6.09
N VAL A 142 -3.27 17.61 4.84
CA VAL A 142 -3.98 18.40 3.83
C VAL A 142 -4.27 17.51 2.62
N MET A 143 -5.53 17.11 2.46
CA MET A 143 -5.96 16.43 1.24
C MET A 143 -5.99 17.43 0.09
N CYS A 144 -5.35 17.08 -1.02
CA CYS A 144 -5.20 17.93 -2.19
C CYS A 144 -5.76 17.25 -3.45
N ASP A 145 -6.34 18.07 -4.30
CA ASP A 145 -6.61 17.72 -5.69
C ASP A 145 -5.40 18.08 -6.56
N THR A 146 -5.31 17.46 -7.74
CA THR A 146 -4.22 17.67 -8.70
C THR A 146 -4.71 18.36 -9.97
N TYR A 147 -3.93 19.34 -10.45
CA TYR A 147 -4.25 20.16 -11.62
C TYR A 147 -3.01 20.38 -12.47
N THR A 148 -3.21 20.65 -13.75
CA THR A 148 -2.16 21.21 -14.62
C THR A 148 -1.80 22.65 -14.18
N PRO A 149 -0.65 23.18 -14.62
CA PRO A 149 -0.30 24.60 -14.42
C PRO A 149 -1.31 25.57 -15.03
N ALA A 150 -2.04 25.14 -16.07
CA ALA A 150 -3.13 25.90 -16.69
C ALA A 150 -4.42 25.92 -15.84
N GLY A 151 -4.49 25.12 -14.77
CA GLY A 151 -5.61 25.07 -13.85
C GLY A 151 -6.68 24.04 -14.18
N GLU A 152 -6.43 23.17 -15.16
CA GLU A 152 -7.31 22.06 -15.54
C GLU A 152 -7.09 20.84 -14.64
N PRO A 153 -8.15 20.14 -14.19
CA PRO A 153 -8.02 18.96 -13.35
C PRO A 153 -7.36 17.81 -14.12
N LEU A 154 -6.53 17.02 -13.44
CA LEU A 154 -5.95 15.81 -14.03
C LEU A 154 -6.99 14.67 -14.14
N PRO A 155 -6.86 13.77 -15.14
CA PRO A 155 -7.77 12.64 -15.34
C PRO A 155 -7.84 11.64 -14.19
#